data_AF-A0AAD6RXG2-F1
#
_entry.id   AF-A0AAD6RXG2-F1
#
_cell.length_a   1.000
_cell.length_b   1.000
_cell.length_c   1.000
_cell.angle_alpha   90.00
_cell.angle_beta   90.00
_cell.angle_gamma   90.00
#
_symmetry.space_group_name_H-M   'P 1'
#
loop_
_entity.id
_entity.type
_entity.pdbx_description
1 polymer ?
#
loop_
_entity_poly.entity_id
_entity_poly.type
_entity_poly.pdbx_seq_one_letter_code
_entity_poly.pdbx_strand_id
1 'polypeptide(L)'
;MPLLASSLNPPASTTLPVANTISSASSAKTPGAVMSPNLDSERKSPHPVSTVSRVPLDVDNISAQIASDLAVELISHVLFLKNQIPFPVMQLSRIPNGKSNPRALKLRTNLLSSFDILSSHLNTTFTALSTAFALVASGSGRGSRPTRRAYLAILIGPSIGSAKTRVMFAVDGFVAKVWGERDDVVEESDDGEDSESDEDEGKDDDDTEEDSDSSTESDIASSPPPSRSPSPSPCTSPSPIPPPGPSPQQILRTATRLLGHTLATAKHSLSAELAPSQTHILVRAPRRFTHPAWIPRQTASAALDSVLREFHEEAGEGDATAATSTKPRRKTGSKVEGAWVTCRSPGIEFDDAAEAEEDEMIWWSWDGNIVGFADW
;
A
#
# COMPACT_ATOMS: atom_id res chain seq x y z
N MET A 1 25.86 42.05 -24.53
CA MET A 1 27.13 41.71 -23.87
C MET A 1 27.17 40.19 -23.69
N PRO A 2 27.94 39.43 -24.50
CA PRO A 2 28.01 37.98 -24.35
C PRO A 2 29.09 37.63 -23.31
N LEU A 3 28.74 36.81 -22.30
CA LEU A 3 29.70 36.27 -21.34
C LEU A 3 29.89 34.77 -21.58
N LEU A 4 31.18 34.42 -21.58
CA LEU A 4 31.80 33.19 -22.04
C LEU A 4 31.55 32.02 -21.09
N ALA A 5 31.24 30.86 -21.66
CA ALA A 5 31.24 29.58 -20.97
C ALA A 5 32.67 29.13 -20.61
N SER A 6 32.88 28.64 -19.39
CA SER A 6 34.12 27.97 -18.97
C SER A 6 33.85 26.49 -18.77
N SER A 7 34.34 25.69 -19.72
CA SER A 7 34.40 24.23 -19.69
C SER A 7 35.73 23.81 -19.05
N LEU A 8 35.69 23.10 -17.92
CA LEU A 8 36.84 22.42 -17.33
C LEU A 8 36.49 20.95 -17.10
N ASN A 9 37.03 20.09 -17.96
CA ASN A 9 37.10 18.64 -17.78
C ASN A 9 38.20 18.29 -16.76
N PRO A 10 37.97 17.36 -15.82
CA PRO A 10 39.05 16.69 -15.11
C PRO A 10 39.57 15.45 -15.87
N PRO A 11 40.85 15.06 -15.68
CA PRO A 11 41.50 13.99 -16.41
C PRO A 11 41.12 12.58 -15.93
N ALA A 12 41.08 11.66 -16.90
CA ALA A 12 40.86 10.24 -16.71
C ALA A 12 41.94 9.59 -15.83
N SER A 13 41.51 8.81 -14.84
CA SER A 13 42.39 7.95 -14.03
C SER A 13 42.43 6.54 -14.63
N THR A 14 43.63 6.15 -15.04
CA THR A 14 44.02 4.83 -15.52
C THR A 14 43.96 3.79 -14.40
N THR A 15 43.06 2.81 -14.51
CA THR A 15 43.03 1.62 -13.65
C THR A 15 43.67 0.43 -14.37
N LEU A 16 44.75 -0.11 -13.78
CA LEU A 16 45.40 -1.36 -14.19
C LEU A 16 44.62 -2.59 -13.66
N PRO A 17 44.60 -3.72 -14.39
CA PRO A 17 43.95 -4.95 -13.94
C PRO A 17 44.91 -5.80 -13.09
N VAL A 18 44.47 -6.17 -11.88
CA VAL A 18 45.10 -7.23 -11.08
C VAL A 18 44.38 -8.54 -11.40
N ALA A 19 45.06 -9.42 -12.12
CA ALA A 19 44.66 -10.81 -12.29
C ALA A 19 44.99 -11.58 -11.00
N ASN A 20 44.00 -12.27 -10.43
CA ASN A 20 44.21 -13.23 -9.36
C ASN A 20 43.74 -14.61 -9.82
N THR A 21 44.72 -15.46 -10.14
CA THR A 21 44.58 -16.86 -10.48
C THR A 21 45.00 -17.67 -9.27
N ILE A 22 44.08 -18.37 -8.59
CA ILE A 22 44.44 -19.48 -7.70
C ILE A 22 43.47 -20.64 -7.94
N SER A 23 44.03 -21.67 -8.56
CA SER A 23 43.56 -23.05 -8.63
C SER A 23 43.62 -23.70 -7.25
N SER A 24 42.70 -24.63 -6.93
CA SER A 24 43.07 -26.02 -6.56
C SER A 24 41.85 -26.86 -6.21
N ALA A 25 41.86 -28.06 -6.78
CA ALA A 25 40.94 -29.16 -6.57
C ALA A 25 41.29 -29.94 -5.29
N SER A 26 40.31 -30.58 -4.68
CA SER A 26 40.50 -31.96 -4.19
C SER A 26 39.16 -32.69 -4.16
N SER A 27 39.17 -33.84 -4.84
CA SER A 27 38.09 -34.80 -4.97
C SER A 27 38.42 -35.95 -4.02
N ALA A 28 37.55 -36.23 -3.05
CA ALA A 28 37.68 -37.38 -2.17
C ALA A 28 36.48 -38.32 -2.41
N LYS A 29 36.81 -39.50 -2.93
CA LYS A 29 35.92 -40.59 -3.31
C LYS A 29 35.91 -41.61 -2.17
N THR A 30 34.74 -41.93 -1.63
CA THR A 30 34.56 -42.99 -0.62
C THR A 30 33.50 -43.98 -1.12
N PRO A 31 33.78 -45.29 -1.17
CA PRO A 31 32.76 -46.32 -1.37
C PRO A 31 32.41 -46.98 -0.03
N GLY A 32 31.13 -47.26 0.19
CA GLY A 32 30.69 -47.96 1.40
C GLY A 32 29.18 -48.16 1.43
N ALA A 33 28.71 -49.18 0.73
CA ALA A 33 27.33 -49.62 0.70
C ALA A 33 26.92 -50.28 2.03
N VAL A 34 25.78 -49.85 2.59
CA VAL A 34 24.97 -50.65 3.52
C VAL A 34 23.51 -50.47 3.10
N MET A 35 22.94 -51.53 2.54
CA MET A 35 21.51 -51.62 2.22
C MET A 35 20.73 -51.83 3.51
N SER A 36 19.81 -50.92 3.81
CA SER A 36 18.73 -51.12 4.77
C SER A 36 17.40 -50.81 4.09
N PRO A 37 16.42 -51.71 4.11
CA PRO A 37 15.10 -51.45 3.55
C PRO A 37 14.29 -50.65 4.57
N ASN A 38 14.26 -49.31 4.42
CA ASN A 38 13.43 -48.46 5.26
C ASN A 38 12.07 -48.26 4.57
N LEU A 39 11.08 -48.95 5.12
CA LEU A 39 9.66 -48.78 4.83
C LEU A 39 9.19 -47.41 5.34
N ASP A 40 8.32 -46.75 4.56
CA ASP A 40 7.47 -45.62 4.96
C ASP A 40 8.14 -44.27 5.31
N SER A 41 9.02 -43.79 4.43
CA SER A 41 9.25 -42.34 4.31
C SER A 41 8.18 -41.72 3.42
N GLU A 42 7.06 -41.35 4.02
CA GLU A 42 6.14 -40.34 3.50
C GLU A 42 6.92 -39.03 3.37
N ARG A 43 7.65 -38.88 2.24
CA ARG A 43 8.35 -37.65 1.87
C ARG A 43 7.28 -36.60 1.57
N LYS A 44 6.78 -35.98 2.64
CA LYS A 44 6.01 -34.74 2.60
C LYS A 44 6.86 -33.74 1.82
N SER A 45 6.56 -33.62 0.53
CA SER A 45 7.27 -32.71 -0.35
C SER A 45 7.15 -31.32 0.26
N PRO A 46 8.25 -30.56 0.41
CA PRO A 46 8.17 -29.22 0.95
C PRO A 46 7.29 -28.41 -0.01
N HIS A 47 6.05 -28.15 0.40
CA HIS A 47 5.18 -27.27 -0.35
C HIS A 47 5.90 -25.92 -0.48
N PRO A 48 6.04 -25.38 -1.70
CA PRO A 48 6.70 -24.10 -1.89
C PRO A 48 5.94 -23.06 -1.07
N VAL A 49 6.62 -22.50 -0.07
CA VAL A 49 6.05 -21.43 0.76
C VAL A 49 5.81 -20.24 -0.16
N SER A 50 4.54 -19.82 -0.29
CA SER A 50 4.19 -18.62 -1.04
C SER A 50 4.87 -17.42 -0.40
N THR A 51 5.38 -16.51 -1.23
CA THR A 51 6.04 -15.27 -0.83
C THR A 51 5.10 -14.10 -0.71
N VAL A 52 3.85 -14.31 -1.12
CA VAL A 52 2.77 -13.35 -0.94
C VAL A 52 2.03 -13.71 0.35
N SER A 53 2.17 -12.82 1.32
CA SER A 53 1.52 -12.93 2.62
C SER A 53 0.08 -12.44 2.55
N ARG A 54 -0.90 -13.31 2.78
CA ARG A 54 -2.31 -12.92 2.88
C ARG A 54 -2.65 -12.42 4.29
N VAL A 55 -3.36 -11.30 4.37
CA VAL A 55 -3.74 -10.60 5.60
C VAL A 55 -5.26 -10.40 5.58
N PRO A 56 -6.05 -11.36 6.09
CA PRO A 56 -7.50 -11.24 6.14
C PRO A 56 -7.92 -10.26 7.24
N LEU A 57 -8.72 -9.27 6.87
CA LEU A 57 -9.34 -8.30 7.77
C LEU A 57 -10.81 -8.63 7.94
N ASP A 58 -11.28 -8.51 9.19
CA ASP A 58 -12.68 -8.73 9.53
C ASP A 58 -13.50 -7.44 9.34
N VAL A 59 -13.51 -6.95 8.10
CA VAL A 59 -14.29 -5.79 7.64
C VAL A 59 -14.91 -6.12 6.30
N ASP A 60 -16.04 -5.50 5.97
CA ASP A 60 -16.69 -5.73 4.68
C ASP A 60 -15.95 -5.01 3.54
N ASN A 61 -15.39 -3.85 3.83
CA ASN A 61 -14.67 -3.03 2.88
C ASN A 61 -13.50 -2.29 3.55
N ILE A 62 -12.52 -1.89 2.74
CA ILE A 62 -11.30 -1.21 3.19
C ILE A 62 -11.36 0.23 2.71
N SER A 63 -11.46 1.15 3.66
CA SER A 63 -11.48 2.60 3.38
C SER A 63 -10.11 3.11 2.95
N ALA A 64 -10.10 4.29 2.31
CA ALA A 64 -8.88 5.01 1.93
C ALA A 64 -7.89 5.19 3.11
N GLN A 65 -8.40 5.54 4.29
CA GLN A 65 -7.59 5.72 5.49
C GLN A 65 -6.91 4.41 5.92
N ILE A 66 -7.65 3.29 5.99
CA ILE A 66 -7.08 2.00 6.40
C ILE A 66 -6.03 1.54 5.38
N ALA A 67 -6.33 1.67 4.08
CA ALA A 67 -5.39 1.31 3.02
C ALA A 67 -4.09 2.13 3.08
N SER A 68 -4.21 3.45 3.30
CA SER A 68 -3.06 4.35 3.47
C SER A 68 -2.19 3.94 4.66
N ASP A 69 -2.79 3.75 5.83
CA ASP A 69 -2.05 3.43 7.05
C ASP A 69 -1.34 2.06 6.93
N LEU A 70 -2.00 1.07 6.33
CA LEU A 70 -1.38 -0.23 6.06
C LEU A 70 -0.23 -0.13 5.04
N ALA A 71 -0.34 0.72 4.03
CA ALA A 71 0.74 0.97 3.08
C ALA A 71 1.96 1.61 3.77
N VAL A 72 1.75 2.62 4.62
CA VAL A 72 2.82 3.26 5.41
C VAL A 72 3.53 2.25 6.30
N GLU A 73 2.77 1.42 7.01
CA GLU A 73 3.31 0.38 7.89
C GLU A 73 4.09 -0.68 7.11
N LEU A 74 3.59 -1.12 5.96
CA LEU A 74 4.32 -2.03 5.09
C LEU A 74 5.65 -1.43 4.63
N ILE A 75 5.67 -0.16 4.19
CA ILE A 75 6.89 0.52 3.74
C ILE A 75 7.91 0.58 4.88
N SER A 76 7.48 0.96 6.09
CA SER A 76 8.33 0.95 7.29
C SER A 76 8.96 -0.42 7.55
N HIS A 77 8.15 -1.48 7.49
CA HIS A 77 8.62 -2.85 7.66
C HIS A 77 9.57 -3.29 6.55
N VAL A 78 9.27 -2.99 5.29
CA VAL A 78 10.10 -3.36 4.13
C VAL A 78 11.47 -2.68 4.22
N LEU A 79 11.52 -1.40 4.55
CA LEU A 79 12.80 -0.68 4.73
C LEU A 79 13.66 -1.35 5.81
N PHE A 80 13.07 -1.74 6.94
CA PHE A 80 13.79 -2.41 8.01
C PHE A 80 14.21 -3.85 7.63
N LEU A 81 13.29 -4.66 7.11
CA LEU A 81 13.53 -6.07 6.78
C LEU A 81 14.53 -6.25 5.62
N LYS A 82 14.59 -5.29 4.70
CA LYS A 82 15.55 -5.27 3.58
C LYS A 82 16.83 -4.51 3.92
N ASN A 83 17.11 -4.27 5.21
CA ASN A 83 18.31 -3.60 5.71
C ASN A 83 18.56 -2.22 5.06
N GLN A 84 17.50 -1.52 4.67
CA GLN A 84 17.59 -0.14 4.19
C GLN A 84 17.68 0.84 5.35
N ILE A 85 17.24 0.46 6.55
CA ILE A 85 17.40 1.24 7.78
C ILE A 85 17.77 0.32 8.95
N PRO A 86 18.57 0.81 9.91
CA PRO A 86 19.07 -0.02 11.02
C PRO A 86 18.01 -0.31 12.09
N PHE A 87 16.98 0.53 12.19
CA PHE A 87 15.88 0.39 13.14
C PHE A 87 14.54 0.72 12.47
N PRO A 88 13.42 0.19 12.97
CA PRO A 88 12.09 0.62 12.55
C PRO A 88 11.93 2.14 12.60
N VAL A 89 11.19 2.72 11.65
CA VAL A 89 11.05 4.18 11.50
C VAL A 89 10.57 4.85 12.80
N MET A 90 9.64 4.22 13.52
CA MET A 90 9.14 4.72 14.81
C MET A 90 10.21 4.75 15.92
N GLN A 91 11.18 3.85 15.87
CA GLN A 91 12.31 3.86 16.81
C GLN A 91 13.33 4.90 16.38
N LEU A 92 13.59 5.02 15.06
CA LEU A 92 14.45 6.05 14.51
C LEU A 92 14.02 7.45 14.88
N SER A 93 12.74 7.78 15.03
CA SER A 93 12.35 9.14 15.45
C SER A 93 12.68 9.44 16.92
N ARG A 94 12.82 8.42 17.77
CA ARG A 94 12.99 8.55 19.22
C ARG A 94 14.44 8.53 19.70
N ILE A 95 15.38 8.03 18.88
CA ILE A 95 16.77 7.89 19.30
C ILE A 95 17.40 9.29 19.48
N PRO A 96 18.00 9.63 20.64
CA PRO A 96 18.62 10.94 20.82
C PRO A 96 19.83 11.12 19.90
N ASN A 97 20.09 12.36 19.48
CA ASN A 97 21.19 12.74 18.57
C ASN A 97 22.53 12.76 19.31
N GLY A 98 22.97 11.62 19.86
CA GLY A 98 24.23 11.51 20.59
C GLY A 98 25.47 11.80 19.74
N LYS A 99 26.62 11.21 20.09
CA LYS A 99 27.89 11.37 19.34
C LYS A 99 27.89 10.66 17.96
N SER A 100 26.75 10.64 17.26
CA SER A 100 26.59 10.06 15.92
C SER A 100 27.37 10.87 14.89
N ASN A 101 27.83 10.18 13.84
CA ASN A 101 28.48 10.83 12.70
C ASN A 101 27.54 11.90 12.08
N PRO A 102 27.99 13.14 11.83
CA PRO A 102 27.15 14.18 11.24
C PRO A 102 26.52 13.77 9.89
N ARG A 103 27.18 12.88 9.14
CA ARG A 103 26.65 12.31 7.90
C ARG A 103 25.46 11.37 8.17
N ALA A 104 25.58 10.47 9.15
CA ALA A 104 24.51 9.56 9.53
C ALA A 104 23.28 10.32 10.06
N LEU A 105 23.52 11.37 10.86
CA LEU A 105 22.45 12.24 11.33
C LEU A 105 21.70 12.92 10.17
N LYS A 106 22.43 13.44 9.17
CA LYS A 106 21.80 14.04 7.98
C LYS A 106 20.97 13.04 7.20
N LEU A 107 21.48 11.82 7.00
CA LEU A 107 20.74 10.75 6.31
C LEU A 107 19.47 10.36 7.05
N ARG A 108 19.55 10.22 8.39
CA ARG A 108 18.38 9.97 9.23
C ARG A 108 17.35 11.09 9.13
N THR A 109 17.76 12.35 9.26
CA THR A 109 16.82 13.49 9.18
C THR A 109 16.14 13.54 7.81
N ASN A 110 16.90 13.34 6.73
CA ASN A 110 16.35 13.29 5.38
C ASN A 110 15.36 12.13 5.22
N LEU A 111 15.71 10.93 5.70
CA LEU A 111 14.82 9.77 5.63
C LEU A 111 13.53 10.00 6.41
N LEU A 112 13.61 10.51 7.64
CA LEU A 112 12.43 10.79 8.45
C LEU A 112 11.53 11.85 7.81
N SER A 113 12.14 12.91 7.24
CA SER A 113 11.41 13.95 6.51
C SER A 113 10.72 13.40 5.27
N SER A 114 11.42 12.62 4.44
CA SER A 114 10.85 12.00 3.25
C SER A 114 9.76 10.98 3.59
N PHE A 115 9.93 10.22 4.67
CA PHE A 115 8.92 9.26 5.13
C PHE A 115 7.66 9.96 5.64
N ASP A 116 7.79 11.07 6.36
CA ASP A 116 6.65 11.89 6.83
C ASP A 116 5.87 12.48 5.65
N ILE A 117 6.58 13.07 4.69
CA ILE A 117 5.99 13.59 3.44
C ILE A 117 5.27 12.48 2.66
N LEU A 118 5.91 11.31 2.51
CA LEU A 118 5.28 10.17 1.85
C LEU A 118 4.01 9.71 2.58
N SER A 119 4.05 9.64 3.91
CA SER A 119 2.90 9.22 4.71
C SER A 119 1.71 10.17 4.55
N SER A 120 1.97 11.47 4.56
CA SER A 120 0.97 12.50 4.27
C SER A 120 0.40 12.35 2.85
N HIS A 121 1.27 12.19 1.85
CA HIS A 121 0.85 11.98 0.48
C HIS A 121 0.06 10.69 0.29
N LEU A 122 0.42 9.57 0.92
CA LEU A 122 -0.32 8.32 0.78
C LEU A 122 -1.77 8.48 1.25
N ASN A 123 -2.02 9.25 2.31
CA ASN A 123 -3.38 9.52 2.78
C ASN A 123 -4.23 10.21 1.70
N THR A 124 -3.71 11.31 1.14
CA THR A 124 -4.39 12.03 0.05
C THR A 124 -4.45 11.22 -1.25
N THR A 125 -3.47 10.34 -1.48
CA THR A 125 -3.41 9.44 -2.65
C THR A 125 -4.52 8.42 -2.65
N PHE A 126 -4.70 7.68 -1.55
CA PHE A 126 -5.77 6.69 -1.46
C PHE A 126 -7.15 7.34 -1.53
N THR A 127 -7.29 8.55 -0.99
CA THR A 127 -8.51 9.35 -1.15
C THR A 127 -8.78 9.70 -2.62
N ALA A 128 -7.77 10.19 -3.34
CA ALA A 128 -7.87 10.52 -4.76
C ALA A 128 -8.09 9.26 -5.62
N LEU A 129 -7.48 8.12 -5.26
CA LEU A 129 -7.73 6.83 -5.90
C LEU A 129 -9.16 6.35 -5.72
N SER A 130 -9.71 6.47 -4.50
CA SER A 130 -11.12 6.17 -4.23
C SER A 130 -12.05 6.96 -5.14
N THR A 131 -11.77 8.26 -5.31
CA THR A 131 -12.54 9.13 -6.21
C THR A 131 -12.37 8.72 -7.66
N ALA A 132 -11.13 8.48 -8.10
CA ALA A 132 -10.85 8.05 -9.46
C ALA A 132 -11.58 6.74 -9.81
N PHE A 133 -11.56 5.75 -8.91
CA PHE A 133 -12.29 4.50 -9.10
C PHE A 133 -13.81 4.66 -9.12
N ALA A 134 -14.35 5.58 -8.34
CA ALA A 134 -15.79 5.86 -8.34
C ALA A 134 -16.21 6.45 -9.69
N LEU A 135 -15.43 7.40 -10.22
CA LEU A 135 -15.68 8.02 -11.53
C LEU A 135 -15.65 7.00 -12.68
N VAL A 136 -14.75 6.01 -12.64
CA VAL A 136 -14.74 4.90 -13.62
C VAL A 136 -16.03 4.09 -13.55
N ALA A 137 -16.53 3.83 -12.34
CA ALA A 137 -17.66 2.94 -12.15
C ALA A 137 -19.03 3.59 -12.39
N SER A 138 -19.16 4.91 -12.28
CA SER A 138 -20.40 5.64 -12.54
C SER A 138 -20.96 5.42 -13.96
N GLY A 139 -20.12 5.01 -14.92
CA GLY A 139 -20.56 4.66 -16.27
C GLY A 139 -21.33 3.34 -16.39
N SER A 140 -21.33 2.49 -15.35
CA SER A 140 -21.83 1.10 -15.45
C SER A 140 -23.33 0.91 -15.12
N GLY A 141 -24.04 1.95 -14.66
CA GLY A 141 -25.51 1.94 -14.52
C GLY A 141 -26.11 0.88 -13.58
N ARG A 142 -25.31 0.15 -12.79
CA ARG A 142 -25.77 -0.83 -11.81
C ARG A 142 -25.46 -0.36 -10.39
N GLY A 143 -26.51 -0.17 -9.58
CA GLY A 143 -26.47 0.45 -8.25
C GLY A 143 -25.75 -0.31 -7.13
N SER A 144 -24.76 -1.15 -7.41
CA SER A 144 -23.90 -1.70 -6.36
C SER A 144 -22.65 -0.85 -6.19
N ARG A 145 -22.35 -0.44 -4.95
CA ARG A 145 -21.08 0.26 -4.63
C ARG A 145 -19.89 -0.60 -5.09
N PRO A 146 -19.09 -0.14 -6.05
CA PRO A 146 -18.06 -0.94 -6.66
C PRO A 146 -16.85 -0.96 -5.72
N THR A 147 -16.57 -2.10 -5.09
CA THR A 147 -15.27 -2.32 -4.48
C THR A 147 -14.24 -2.58 -5.58
N ARG A 148 -13.08 -1.94 -5.50
CA ARG A 148 -11.97 -2.13 -6.44
C ARG A 148 -10.77 -2.73 -5.73
N ARG A 149 -9.74 -3.07 -6.49
CA ARG A 149 -8.45 -3.50 -5.95
C ARG A 149 -7.41 -2.41 -6.16
N ALA A 150 -6.78 -1.99 -5.08
CA ALA A 150 -5.71 -0.99 -5.12
C ALA A 150 -4.35 -1.68 -5.03
N TYR A 151 -3.37 -1.19 -5.79
CA TYR A 151 -2.01 -1.75 -5.81
C TYR A 151 -0.96 -0.67 -5.57
N LEU A 152 0.05 -1.04 -4.78
CA LEU A 152 1.26 -0.26 -4.55
C LEU A 152 2.48 -1.16 -4.69
N ALA A 153 3.52 -0.66 -5.34
CA ALA A 153 4.79 -1.36 -5.55
C ALA A 153 5.91 -0.61 -4.81
N ILE A 154 6.75 -1.37 -4.10
CA ILE A 154 7.94 -0.90 -3.40
C ILE A 154 9.14 -1.58 -4.07
N LEU A 155 9.94 -0.80 -4.78
CA LEU A 155 11.10 -1.29 -5.52
C LEU A 155 12.38 -0.79 -4.86
N ILE A 156 13.28 -1.71 -4.53
CA ILE A 156 14.56 -1.37 -3.89
C ILE A 156 15.70 -1.68 -4.87
N GLY A 157 16.43 -0.65 -5.27
CA GLY A 157 17.57 -0.78 -6.18
C GLY A 157 17.97 0.52 -6.88
N PRO A 158 18.87 0.44 -7.87
CA PRO A 158 19.38 1.64 -8.56
C PRO A 158 18.36 2.35 -9.45
N SER A 159 17.36 1.63 -9.95
CA SER A 159 16.29 2.16 -10.79
C SER A 159 15.05 1.27 -10.74
N ILE A 160 13.92 1.76 -11.24
CA ILE A 160 12.66 1.00 -11.37
C ILE A 160 12.88 -0.29 -12.20
N GLY A 161 13.59 -0.21 -13.33
CA GLY A 161 13.80 -1.36 -14.23
C GLY A 161 14.84 -2.36 -13.74
N SER A 162 15.79 -1.91 -12.91
CA SER A 162 16.88 -2.74 -12.36
C SER A 162 16.75 -2.98 -10.85
N ALA A 163 15.54 -2.84 -10.30
CA ALA A 163 15.27 -3.08 -8.89
C ALA A 163 15.66 -4.52 -8.49
N LYS A 164 16.43 -4.64 -7.40
CA LYS A 164 16.91 -5.92 -6.87
C LYS A 164 15.82 -6.66 -6.12
N THR A 165 14.90 -5.91 -5.52
CA THR A 165 13.75 -6.44 -4.79
C THR A 165 12.50 -5.69 -5.21
N ARG A 166 11.41 -6.44 -5.31
CA ARG A 166 10.09 -5.96 -5.73
C ARG A 166 9.09 -6.48 -4.70
N VAL A 167 8.51 -5.56 -3.93
CA VAL A 167 7.47 -5.88 -2.96
C VAL A 167 6.15 -5.28 -3.44
N MET A 168 5.13 -6.10 -3.56
CA MET A 168 3.78 -5.72 -3.95
C MET A 168 2.88 -5.61 -2.74
N PHE A 169 2.02 -4.59 -2.75
CA PHE A 169 0.94 -4.40 -1.80
C PHE A 169 -0.36 -4.40 -2.57
N ALA A 170 -1.27 -5.30 -2.22
CA ALA A 170 -2.61 -5.35 -2.79
C ALA A 170 -3.64 -5.15 -1.67
N VAL A 171 -4.63 -4.31 -1.94
CA VAL A 171 -5.78 -4.07 -1.07
C VAL A 171 -7.02 -4.47 -1.83
N ASP A 172 -7.64 -5.57 -1.41
CA ASP A 172 -8.89 -6.06 -1.96
C ASP A 172 -10.08 -5.51 -1.19
N GLY A 173 -11.20 -5.28 -1.86
CA GLY A 173 -12.36 -4.64 -1.24
C GLY A 173 -12.17 -3.14 -0.97
N PHE A 174 -11.33 -2.46 -1.75
CA PHE A 174 -11.07 -1.03 -1.61
C PHE A 174 -12.31 -0.22 -1.99
N VAL A 175 -12.78 0.64 -1.07
CA VAL A 175 -13.98 1.44 -1.29
C VAL A 175 -13.71 2.52 -2.34
N ALA A 176 -14.50 2.50 -3.41
CA ALA A 176 -14.58 3.60 -4.35
C ALA A 176 -15.71 4.56 -3.92
N LYS A 177 -15.36 5.80 -3.65
CA LYS A 177 -16.29 6.86 -3.24
C LYS A 177 -15.85 8.20 -3.81
N VAL A 178 -16.82 8.98 -4.32
CA VAL A 178 -16.58 10.35 -4.80
C VAL A 178 -16.41 11.29 -3.60
N TRP A 179 -15.37 12.13 -3.64
CA TRP A 179 -15.18 13.14 -2.61
C TRP A 179 -16.39 14.08 -2.52
N GLY A 180 -16.90 14.29 -1.31
CA GLY A 180 -18.07 15.15 -1.05
C GLY A 180 -19.42 14.43 -1.02
N GLU A 181 -19.49 13.17 -1.46
CA GLU A 181 -20.69 12.34 -1.29
C GLU A 181 -20.87 12.03 0.20
N ARG A 182 -21.98 12.49 0.81
CA ARG A 182 -22.28 12.22 2.22
C ARG A 182 -22.79 10.78 2.36
N ASP A 183 -22.31 10.06 3.36
CA ASP A 183 -22.76 8.68 3.64
C ASP A 183 -24.20 8.62 4.20
N ASP A 184 -24.81 9.77 4.47
CA ASP A 184 -26.03 9.89 5.27
C ASP A 184 -27.33 9.82 4.45
N VAL A 185 -27.26 9.72 3.13
CA VAL A 185 -28.45 9.39 2.33
C VAL A 185 -28.61 7.88 2.39
N VAL A 186 -29.17 7.41 3.50
CA VAL A 186 -29.85 6.12 3.52
C VAL A 186 -30.90 6.25 2.44
N GLU A 187 -30.68 5.60 1.29
CA GLU A 187 -31.74 5.41 0.30
C GLU A 187 -32.82 4.58 0.99
N GLU A 188 -33.70 5.25 1.74
CA GLU A 188 -35.05 4.80 1.95
C GLU A 188 -35.61 4.70 0.53
N SER A 189 -35.56 3.49 -0.04
CA SER A 189 -36.18 3.18 -1.32
C SER A 189 -37.65 3.58 -1.22
N ASP A 190 -37.93 4.80 -1.69
CA ASP A 190 -39.26 5.34 -1.79
C ASP A 190 -39.93 4.65 -2.98
N ASP A 191 -40.53 3.48 -2.70
CA ASP A 191 -41.49 2.77 -3.55
C ASP A 191 -42.81 3.59 -3.66
N GLY A 192 -42.70 4.88 -3.96
CA GLY A 192 -43.74 5.89 -3.72
C GLY A 192 -44.07 6.76 -4.93
N GLU A 193 -44.72 6.14 -5.91
CA GLU A 193 -45.78 6.70 -6.78
C GLU A 193 -45.52 7.96 -7.63
N ASP A 194 -45.80 7.78 -8.94
CA ASP A 194 -46.01 8.79 -9.99
C ASP A 194 -46.49 10.16 -9.49
N SER A 195 -45.63 11.18 -9.61
CA SER A 195 -46.07 12.57 -9.58
C SER A 195 -45.51 13.32 -10.78
N GLU A 196 -46.26 13.27 -11.87
CA GLU A 196 -46.15 14.20 -12.99
C GLU A 196 -46.44 15.61 -12.47
N SER A 197 -45.43 16.47 -12.40
CA SER A 197 -45.64 17.90 -12.17
C SER A 197 -44.82 18.71 -13.14
N ASP A 198 -45.56 19.33 -14.05
CA ASP A 198 -45.18 20.32 -15.03
C ASP A 198 -44.47 21.54 -14.41
N GLU A 199 -43.54 22.07 -15.21
CA GLU A 199 -43.21 23.48 -15.47
C GLU A 199 -43.13 24.48 -14.30
N ASP A 200 -41.95 25.10 -14.11
CA ASP A 200 -41.90 26.58 -14.11
C ASP A 200 -40.49 27.11 -14.42
N GLU A 201 -40.40 28.01 -15.40
CA GLU A 201 -39.21 28.75 -15.80
C GLU A 201 -39.08 30.03 -14.95
N GLY A 202 -37.95 30.25 -14.27
CA GLY A 202 -37.84 31.46 -13.45
C GLY A 202 -36.47 31.79 -12.87
N LYS A 203 -35.65 32.46 -13.71
CA LYS A 203 -34.98 33.75 -13.45
C LYS A 203 -34.06 34.01 -12.23
N ASP A 204 -32.99 34.70 -12.62
CA ASP A 204 -32.35 35.90 -12.06
C ASP A 204 -31.10 35.76 -11.16
N ASP A 205 -30.09 36.51 -11.63
CA ASP A 205 -28.88 36.99 -11.00
C ASP A 205 -29.05 37.39 -9.52
N ASP A 206 -28.07 37.08 -8.68
CA ASP A 206 -27.54 38.11 -7.78
C ASP A 206 -26.09 37.81 -7.34
N ASP A 207 -25.23 38.79 -7.60
CA ASP A 207 -23.87 38.94 -7.10
C ASP A 207 -23.93 39.29 -5.61
N THR A 208 -23.23 38.57 -4.75
CA THR A 208 -22.94 39.09 -3.39
C THR A 208 -21.60 38.61 -2.86
N GLU A 209 -20.63 39.50 -2.98
CA GLU A 209 -19.36 39.54 -2.26
C GLU A 209 -19.61 39.98 -0.81
N GLU A 210 -19.26 39.19 0.20
CA GLU A 210 -19.02 39.73 1.56
C GLU A 210 -17.86 39.01 2.29
N ASP A 211 -16.87 39.83 2.62
CA ASP A 211 -15.83 39.65 3.64
C ASP A 211 -16.45 39.38 5.02
N SER A 212 -15.87 38.45 5.79
CA SER A 212 -16.10 38.44 7.24
C SER A 212 -14.95 37.84 8.04
N ASP A 213 -14.07 38.73 8.50
CA ASP A 213 -13.16 38.52 9.62
C ASP A 213 -13.96 38.50 10.94
N SER A 214 -13.88 37.42 11.71
CA SER A 214 -14.28 37.45 13.13
C SER A 214 -13.42 36.53 13.99
N SER A 215 -12.46 37.15 14.67
CA SER A 215 -11.75 36.61 15.82
C SER A 215 -12.67 36.65 17.04
N THR A 216 -12.86 35.53 17.75
CA THR A 216 -13.50 35.57 19.08
C THR A 216 -12.86 34.55 20.01
N GLU A 217 -12.01 35.06 20.89
CA GLU A 217 -11.55 34.39 22.09
C GLU A 217 -12.66 34.47 23.15
N SER A 218 -12.97 33.38 23.83
CA SER A 218 -13.80 33.40 25.04
C SER A 218 -13.43 32.26 25.98
N ASP A 219 -12.65 32.63 26.99
CA ASP A 219 -12.55 31.97 28.29
C ASP A 219 -13.92 31.87 28.95
N ILE A 220 -14.37 30.66 29.32
CA ILE A 220 -15.42 30.50 30.32
C ILE A 220 -15.03 29.42 31.33
N ALA A 221 -14.82 29.90 32.56
CA ALA A 221 -14.57 29.13 33.75
C ALA A 221 -15.83 28.43 34.29
N SER A 222 -15.61 27.20 34.77
CA SER A 222 -16.18 26.54 35.95
C SER A 222 -17.52 27.01 36.55
N SER A 223 -18.50 26.09 36.67
CA SER A 223 -19.32 25.92 37.90
C SER A 223 -20.12 24.58 37.95
N PRO A 224 -20.51 24.10 39.16
CA PRO A 224 -20.88 22.71 39.49
C PRO A 224 -22.41 22.43 39.43
N PRO A 225 -22.88 21.18 39.73
CA PRO A 225 -24.19 20.68 39.35
C PRO A 225 -25.28 20.88 40.43
N PRO A 226 -26.58 20.84 40.05
CA PRO A 226 -27.64 20.52 40.98
C PRO A 226 -28.23 19.11 40.73
N SER A 227 -28.13 18.31 41.79
CA SER A 227 -28.78 17.02 42.00
C SER A 227 -30.30 17.10 41.87
N ARG A 228 -30.90 16.22 41.06
CA ARG A 228 -32.32 15.84 41.18
C ARG A 228 -32.50 14.36 40.86
N SER A 229 -32.76 13.58 41.88
CA SER A 229 -33.24 12.20 41.79
C SER A 229 -34.76 12.18 41.58
N PRO A 230 -35.27 11.45 40.59
CA PRO A 230 -36.63 10.92 40.61
C PRO A 230 -36.67 9.39 40.76
N SER A 231 -37.78 8.95 41.36
CA SER A 231 -38.14 7.61 41.81
C SER A 231 -37.97 6.45 40.83
N PRO A 232 -37.80 5.21 41.35
CA PRO A 232 -37.76 3.98 40.57
C PRO A 232 -39.15 3.61 40.03
N SER A 233 -39.34 3.75 38.73
CA SER A 233 -40.44 3.12 37.99
C SER A 233 -40.14 1.64 37.72
N PRO A 234 -41.18 0.77 37.67
CA PRO A 234 -41.01 -0.68 37.52
C PRO A 234 -40.33 -1.05 36.20
N CYS A 235 -39.30 -1.89 36.30
CA CYS A 235 -38.45 -2.37 35.22
C CYS A 235 -39.24 -3.09 34.11
N THR A 236 -39.43 -2.40 32.99
CA THR A 236 -39.51 -3.04 31.67
C THR A 236 -38.10 -3.53 31.35
N SER A 237 -37.89 -4.84 31.32
CA SER A 237 -36.60 -5.46 30.97
C SER A 237 -36.11 -4.89 29.64
N PRO A 238 -35.02 -4.10 29.61
CA PRO A 238 -34.51 -3.55 28.37
C PRO A 238 -34.01 -4.72 27.52
N SER A 239 -34.54 -4.83 26.30
CA SER A 239 -33.97 -5.73 25.30
C SER A 239 -32.46 -5.49 25.23
N PRO A 240 -31.63 -6.53 25.27
CA PRO A 240 -30.17 -6.36 25.28
C PRO A 240 -29.76 -5.57 24.04
N ILE A 241 -29.28 -4.34 24.26
CA ILE A 241 -28.72 -3.50 23.20
C ILE A 241 -27.56 -4.29 22.61
N PRO A 242 -27.54 -4.55 21.29
CA PRO A 242 -26.42 -5.24 20.66
C PRO A 242 -25.13 -4.47 20.95
N PRO A 243 -24.02 -5.17 21.26
CA PRO A 243 -22.77 -4.50 21.57
C PRO A 243 -22.37 -3.60 20.39
N PRO A 244 -21.90 -2.37 20.65
CA PRO A 244 -21.46 -1.47 19.59
C PRO A 244 -20.37 -2.18 18.77
N GLY A 245 -20.46 -2.06 17.45
CA GLY A 245 -19.46 -2.61 16.54
C GLY A 245 -18.05 -2.08 16.86
N PRO A 246 -17.00 -2.78 16.39
CA PRO A 246 -15.62 -2.35 16.62
C PRO A 246 -15.40 -0.95 16.03
N SER A 247 -14.73 -0.09 16.80
CA SER A 247 -14.44 1.26 16.29
C SER A 247 -13.41 1.19 15.15
N PRO A 248 -13.43 2.13 14.18
CA PRO A 248 -12.46 2.16 13.08
C PRO A 248 -10.99 2.13 13.55
N GLN A 249 -10.70 2.77 14.69
CA GLN A 249 -9.36 2.76 15.29
C GLN A 249 -8.95 1.38 15.82
N GLN A 250 -9.89 0.58 16.35
CA GLN A 250 -9.62 -0.79 16.80
C GLN A 250 -9.36 -1.71 15.61
N ILE A 251 -10.13 -1.56 14.54
CA ILE A 251 -9.91 -2.26 13.27
C ILE A 251 -8.49 -1.98 12.76
N LEU A 252 -8.12 -0.70 12.66
CA LEU A 252 -6.81 -0.30 12.17
C LEU A 252 -5.66 -0.89 13.02
N ARG A 253 -5.73 -0.76 14.35
CA ARG A 253 -4.70 -1.35 15.25
C ARG A 253 -4.58 -2.86 15.07
N THR A 254 -5.70 -3.54 14.90
CA THR A 254 -5.73 -5.00 14.71
C THR A 254 -5.12 -5.36 13.36
N ALA A 255 -5.47 -4.63 12.30
CA ALA A 255 -4.95 -4.80 10.95
C ALA A 255 -3.42 -4.58 10.91
N THR A 256 -2.91 -3.49 11.49
CA THR A 256 -1.47 -3.19 11.57
C THR A 256 -0.73 -4.29 12.34
N ARG A 257 -1.26 -4.75 13.47
CA ARG A 257 -0.66 -5.84 14.24
C ARG A 257 -0.62 -7.14 13.45
N LEU A 258 -1.69 -7.46 12.73
CA LEU A 258 -1.78 -8.65 11.90
C LEU A 258 -0.76 -8.59 10.75
N LEU A 259 -0.68 -7.45 10.04
CA LEU A 259 0.29 -7.21 8.99
C LEU A 259 1.73 -7.38 9.51
N GLY A 260 2.09 -6.71 10.61
CA GLY A 260 3.41 -6.81 11.20
C GLY A 260 3.76 -8.24 11.65
N HIS A 261 2.80 -8.97 12.23
CA HIS A 261 2.97 -10.37 12.61
C HIS A 261 3.18 -11.28 11.38
N THR A 262 2.38 -11.10 10.34
CA THR A 262 2.49 -11.89 9.11
C THR A 262 3.83 -11.64 8.42
N LEU A 263 4.27 -10.38 8.32
CA LEU A 263 5.59 -10.03 7.76
C LEU A 263 6.75 -10.60 8.60
N ALA A 264 6.63 -10.58 9.93
CA ALA A 264 7.62 -11.19 10.83
C ALA A 264 7.70 -12.71 10.67
N THR A 265 6.58 -13.37 10.38
CA THR A 265 6.54 -14.82 10.11
C THR A 265 7.08 -15.13 8.70
N ALA A 266 6.85 -14.24 7.74
CA ALA A 266 7.36 -14.31 6.36
C ALA A 266 8.84 -13.91 6.24
N LYS A 267 9.56 -13.70 7.36
CA LYS A 267 10.93 -13.16 7.40
C LYS A 267 11.91 -13.90 6.49
N HIS A 268 11.75 -15.19 6.28
CA HIS A 268 12.62 -15.95 5.37
C HIS A 268 12.59 -15.46 3.92
N SER A 269 11.47 -14.86 3.48
CA SER A 269 11.39 -14.24 2.15
C SER A 269 11.96 -12.82 2.15
N LEU A 270 11.56 -12.01 3.14
CA LEU A 270 11.86 -10.57 3.12
C LEU A 270 13.28 -10.23 3.59
N SER A 271 13.99 -11.15 4.26
CA SER A 271 15.28 -10.87 4.93
C SER A 271 16.51 -10.93 4.00
N ALA A 272 16.35 -10.80 2.68
CA ALA A 272 17.49 -10.70 1.78
C ALA A 272 18.29 -9.42 2.11
N GLU A 273 19.53 -9.60 2.57
CA GLU A 273 20.41 -8.49 2.95
C GLU A 273 20.80 -7.70 1.70
N LEU A 274 20.30 -6.48 1.61
CA LEU A 274 20.64 -5.54 0.55
C LEU A 274 21.48 -4.41 1.13
N ALA A 275 22.50 -4.00 0.37
CA ALA A 275 23.14 -2.73 0.64
C ALA A 275 22.09 -1.60 0.56
N PRO A 276 22.23 -0.54 1.38
CA PRO A 276 21.39 0.63 1.27
C PRO A 276 21.33 1.16 -0.16
N SER A 277 20.13 1.38 -0.65
CA SER A 277 19.88 1.81 -2.03
C SER A 277 18.65 2.71 -2.11
N GLN A 278 18.33 3.17 -3.32
CA GLN A 278 17.14 3.97 -3.55
C GLN A 278 15.88 3.08 -3.45
N THR A 279 14.87 3.61 -2.77
CA THR A 279 13.54 3.00 -2.72
C THR A 279 12.60 3.81 -3.62
N HIS A 280 11.99 3.14 -4.59
CA HIS A 280 10.97 3.72 -5.46
C HIS A 280 9.59 3.21 -5.01
N ILE A 281 8.65 4.14 -4.84
CA ILE A 281 7.28 3.85 -4.48
C ILE A 281 6.40 4.17 -5.69
N LEU A 282 5.58 3.22 -6.10
CA LEU A 282 4.65 3.38 -7.21
C LEU A 282 3.25 2.94 -6.82
N VAL A 283 2.23 3.60 -7.35
CA VAL A 283 0.82 3.17 -7.25
C VAL A 283 0.29 2.85 -8.64
N ARG A 284 -0.60 1.86 -8.73
CA ARG A 284 -1.33 1.56 -9.97
C ARG A 284 -2.66 2.29 -9.92
N ALA A 285 -2.92 3.15 -10.89
CA ALA A 285 -4.08 4.04 -10.90
C ALA A 285 -4.59 4.25 -12.33
N PRO A 286 -5.86 4.64 -12.53
CA PRO A 286 -6.37 5.03 -13.84
C PRO A 286 -5.53 6.15 -14.44
N ARG A 287 -5.47 6.25 -15.76
CA ARG A 287 -4.74 7.32 -16.45
C ARG A 287 -5.25 8.73 -16.10
N ARG A 288 -6.54 8.83 -15.74
CA ARG A 288 -7.20 10.06 -15.26
C ARG A 288 -6.89 10.42 -13.81
N PHE A 289 -6.20 9.56 -13.07
CA PHE A 289 -5.72 9.89 -11.73
C PHE A 289 -4.85 11.14 -11.78
N THR A 290 -5.08 12.09 -10.88
CA THR A 290 -4.28 13.30 -10.78
C THR A 290 -3.94 13.57 -9.32
N HIS A 291 -2.66 13.73 -9.04
CA HIS A 291 -2.19 14.06 -7.70
C HIS A 291 -0.83 14.76 -7.79
N PRO A 292 -0.61 15.89 -7.08
CA PRO A 292 0.58 16.73 -7.26
C PRO A 292 1.90 16.02 -6.94
N ALA A 293 1.87 15.06 -6.01
CA ALA A 293 3.04 14.29 -5.60
C ALA A 293 3.38 13.07 -6.47
N TRP A 294 2.61 12.78 -7.53
CA TRP A 294 2.79 11.56 -8.33
C TRP A 294 3.01 11.87 -9.81
N ILE A 295 3.97 11.15 -10.40
CA ILE A 295 4.38 11.32 -11.78
C ILE A 295 3.98 10.07 -12.57
N PRO A 296 3.24 10.20 -13.69
CA PRO A 296 2.86 9.04 -14.49
C PRO A 296 4.08 8.39 -15.16
N ARG A 297 4.13 7.05 -15.14
CA ARG A 297 5.23 6.22 -15.64
C ARG A 297 4.74 5.17 -16.63
N GLN A 298 4.16 5.62 -17.74
CA GLN A 298 3.65 4.72 -18.78
C GLN A 298 4.72 3.75 -19.33
N THR A 299 5.99 4.18 -19.37
CA THR A 299 7.10 3.31 -19.82
C THR A 299 7.41 2.15 -18.87
N ALA A 300 6.98 2.22 -17.61
CA ALA A 300 7.17 1.16 -16.62
C ALA A 300 6.03 0.13 -16.61
N SER A 301 4.89 0.41 -17.26
CA SER A 301 3.68 -0.41 -17.14
C SER A 301 3.90 -1.85 -17.53
N ALA A 302 4.42 -2.12 -18.74
CA ALA A 302 4.63 -3.49 -19.21
C ALA A 302 5.51 -4.33 -18.26
N ALA A 303 6.54 -3.72 -17.66
CA ALA A 303 7.43 -4.42 -16.74
C ALA A 303 6.77 -4.70 -15.39
N LEU A 304 6.03 -3.74 -14.85
CA LEU A 304 5.37 -3.86 -13.55
C LEU A 304 4.07 -4.68 -13.61
N ASP A 305 3.37 -4.67 -14.74
CA ASP A 305 2.20 -5.54 -14.95
C ASP A 305 2.62 -7.01 -15.04
N SER A 306 3.82 -7.30 -15.55
CA SER A 306 4.39 -8.65 -15.47
C SER A 306 4.69 -9.06 -14.02
N VAL A 307 5.17 -8.13 -13.20
CA VAL A 307 5.43 -8.35 -11.76
C VAL A 307 4.12 -8.57 -11.01
N LEU A 308 3.10 -7.78 -11.34
CA LEU A 308 1.77 -7.90 -10.76
C LEU A 308 1.13 -9.26 -11.12
N ARG A 309 1.26 -9.71 -12.36
CA ARG A 309 0.77 -11.04 -12.76
C ARG A 309 1.46 -12.16 -11.97
N GLU A 310 2.78 -12.09 -11.80
CA GLU A 310 3.53 -13.04 -10.97
C GLU A 310 3.05 -13.01 -9.51
N PHE A 311 2.77 -11.82 -8.98
CA PHE A 311 2.19 -11.66 -7.65
C PHE A 311 0.82 -12.37 -7.50
N HIS A 312 -0.10 -12.21 -8.46
CA HIS A 312 -1.40 -12.91 -8.43
C HIS A 312 -1.25 -14.43 -8.51
N GLU A 313 -0.34 -14.91 -9.37
CA GLU A 313 -0.03 -16.33 -9.49
C GLU A 313 0.52 -16.90 -8.16
N GLU A 314 1.42 -16.19 -7.49
CA GLU A 314 2.01 -16.62 -6.22
C GLU A 314 1.04 -16.54 -5.04
N ALA A 315 0.12 -15.58 -5.07
CA ALA A 315 -0.95 -15.49 -4.09
C ALA A 315 -1.98 -16.62 -4.23
N GLY A 316 -2.05 -17.28 -5.39
CA GLY A 316 -3.00 -18.37 -5.64
C GLY A 316 -4.40 -17.88 -5.99
N GLU A 317 -4.51 -16.77 -6.73
CA GLU A 317 -5.78 -16.35 -7.38
C GLU A 317 -5.98 -16.99 -8.76
N GLY A 318 -5.01 -17.79 -9.23
CA GLY A 318 -5.18 -18.56 -10.45
C GLY A 318 -6.34 -19.55 -10.31
N ASP A 319 -7.32 -19.42 -11.21
CA ASP A 319 -8.48 -20.30 -11.30
C ASP A 319 -8.03 -21.77 -11.26
N ALA A 320 -8.34 -22.45 -10.16
CA ALA A 320 -7.93 -23.83 -9.92
C ALA A 320 -8.46 -24.77 -11.01
N THR A 321 -9.45 -24.33 -11.79
CA THR A 321 -10.04 -25.09 -12.89
C THR A 321 -9.19 -25.11 -14.16
N ALA A 322 -8.23 -24.19 -14.34
CA ALA A 322 -7.35 -24.14 -15.52
C ALA A 322 -6.03 -24.95 -15.37
N ALA A 323 -5.88 -25.71 -14.28
CA ALA A 323 -4.63 -26.36 -13.86
C ALA A 323 -4.10 -27.48 -14.79
N THR A 324 -4.75 -27.77 -15.92
CA THR A 324 -4.30 -28.76 -16.90
C THR A 324 -3.35 -28.24 -17.96
N SER A 325 -3.11 -26.93 -18.05
CA SER A 325 -2.15 -26.39 -19.05
C SER A 325 -0.71 -26.38 -18.51
N THR A 326 0.20 -26.90 -19.33
CA THR A 326 1.63 -27.14 -19.05
C THR A 326 2.31 -25.95 -18.37
N LYS A 327 2.83 -26.16 -17.15
CA LYS A 327 3.59 -25.15 -16.38
C LYS A 327 4.69 -24.51 -17.25
N PRO A 328 4.61 -23.21 -17.59
CA PRO A 328 5.68 -22.55 -18.30
C PRO A 328 6.93 -22.59 -17.43
N ARG A 329 8.07 -22.95 -18.05
CA ARG A 329 9.37 -23.03 -17.41
C ARG A 329 9.77 -21.63 -16.92
N ARG A 330 9.48 -21.31 -15.66
CA ARG A 330 9.80 -20.03 -15.03
C ARG A 330 11.31 -19.79 -15.16
N LYS A 331 11.70 -18.74 -15.89
CA LYS A 331 13.08 -18.25 -15.88
C LYS A 331 13.38 -17.77 -14.46
N THR A 332 14.57 -18.08 -13.97
CA THR A 332 15.09 -17.65 -12.66
C THR A 332 15.20 -16.12 -12.61
N GLY A 333 14.08 -15.44 -12.40
CA GLY A 333 13.97 -14.00 -12.19
C GLY A 333 13.98 -13.65 -10.70
N SER A 334 14.09 -12.36 -10.39
CA SER A 334 13.92 -11.83 -9.04
C SER A 334 12.51 -12.17 -8.54
N LYS A 335 12.43 -12.93 -7.46
CA LYS A 335 11.15 -13.34 -6.86
C LYS A 335 10.34 -12.11 -6.44
N VAL A 336 9.05 -12.13 -6.73
CA VAL A 336 8.12 -11.10 -6.26
C VAL A 336 7.71 -11.45 -4.83
N GLU A 337 7.69 -10.44 -3.97
CA GLU A 337 7.29 -10.59 -2.57
C GLU A 337 6.11 -9.65 -2.33
N GLY A 338 5.36 -9.85 -1.25
CA GLY A 338 4.31 -8.87 -0.97
C GLY A 338 3.36 -9.22 0.14
N ALA A 339 2.45 -8.28 0.39
CA ALA A 339 1.33 -8.43 1.28
C ALA A 339 0.03 -8.20 0.50
N TRP A 340 -0.92 -9.10 0.68
CA TRP A 340 -2.26 -8.97 0.12
C TRP A 340 -3.25 -8.89 1.28
N VAL A 341 -3.85 -7.72 1.42
CA VAL A 341 -4.88 -7.45 2.42
C VAL A 341 -6.25 -7.73 1.81
N THR A 342 -7.03 -8.62 2.43
CA THR A 342 -8.37 -9.00 1.96
C THR A 342 -9.42 -8.63 2.99
N CYS A 343 -10.60 -8.18 2.56
CA CYS A 343 -11.77 -8.02 3.42
C CYS A 343 -12.58 -9.34 3.51
N ARG A 344 -13.63 -9.35 4.32
CA ARG A 344 -14.52 -10.51 4.52
C ARG A 344 -15.27 -10.90 3.25
N SER A 345 -15.67 -9.89 2.47
CA SER A 345 -16.45 -10.05 1.25
C SER A 345 -15.56 -9.63 0.07
N PRO A 346 -14.76 -10.56 -0.49
CA PRO A 346 -13.99 -10.22 -1.69
C PRO A 346 -14.98 -9.69 -2.72
N GLY A 347 -14.70 -8.51 -3.25
CA GLY A 347 -15.53 -7.91 -4.27
C GLY A 347 -15.70 -8.92 -5.41
N ILE A 348 -16.91 -9.05 -5.94
CA ILE A 348 -17.11 -9.78 -7.18
C ILE A 348 -16.31 -8.99 -8.22
N GLU A 349 -15.21 -9.58 -8.72
CA GLU A 349 -14.46 -8.99 -9.82
C GLU A 349 -15.43 -8.90 -11.01
N PHE A 350 -15.87 -7.69 -11.30
CA PHE A 350 -16.63 -7.44 -12.52
C PHE A 350 -15.63 -7.56 -13.66
N ASP A 351 -15.92 -8.49 -14.57
CA ASP A 351 -15.13 -8.72 -15.76
C ASP A 351 -15.15 -7.41 -16.58
N ASP A 352 -14.06 -6.63 -16.48
CA ASP A 352 -13.83 -5.28 -17.02
C ASP A 352 -13.70 -5.31 -18.57
N ALA A 353 -14.57 -6.06 -19.25
CA ALA A 353 -14.47 -6.38 -20.67
C ALA A 353 -14.82 -5.21 -21.62
N ALA A 354 -15.14 -4.02 -21.09
CA ALA A 354 -15.46 -2.83 -21.88
C ALA A 354 -14.98 -1.53 -21.20
N GLU A 355 -13.80 -1.53 -20.60
CA GLU A 355 -13.19 -0.30 -20.09
C GLU A 355 -12.88 0.67 -21.23
N ALA A 356 -13.27 1.93 -21.06
CA ALA A 356 -12.89 2.99 -22.00
C ALA A 356 -11.36 3.13 -22.02
N GLU A 357 -10.78 3.54 -23.14
CA GLU A 357 -9.31 3.76 -23.25
C GLU A 357 -8.76 4.71 -22.17
N GLU A 358 -9.61 5.59 -21.63
CA GLU A 358 -9.27 6.54 -20.57
C GLU A 358 -9.17 5.90 -19.16
N ASP A 359 -9.66 4.67 -19.01
CA ASP A 359 -9.60 3.89 -17.77
C ASP A 359 -8.39 2.95 -17.72
N GLU A 360 -7.54 3.00 -18.74
CA GLU A 360 -6.28 2.26 -18.75
C GLU A 360 -5.48 2.54 -17.47
N MET A 361 -5.28 1.48 -16.69
CA MET A 361 -4.53 1.54 -15.44
C MET A 361 -3.03 1.60 -15.74
N ILE A 362 -2.38 2.66 -15.28
CA ILE A 362 -0.95 2.90 -15.42
C ILE A 362 -0.25 2.99 -14.06
N TRP A 363 1.08 2.97 -14.07
CA TRP A 363 1.87 3.16 -12.86
C TRP A 363 2.24 4.63 -12.67
N TRP A 364 2.11 5.10 -11.44
CA TRP A 364 2.47 6.44 -11.02
C TRP A 364 3.58 6.33 -9.98
N SER A 365 4.67 7.08 -10.13
CA SER A 365 5.80 7.07 -9.20
C SER A 365 5.79 8.28 -8.28
N TRP A 366 6.11 8.05 -7.01
CA TRP A 366 6.44 9.09 -6.06
C TRP A 366 7.95 9.38 -6.10
N ASP A 367 8.34 10.66 -6.16
CA ASP A 367 9.73 11.09 -6.39
C ASP A 367 10.42 11.73 -5.18
N GLY A 368 9.72 11.90 -4.04
CA GLY A 368 10.20 12.58 -2.82
C GLY A 368 11.29 11.86 -1.99
N ASN A 369 12.02 10.96 -2.65
CA ASN A 369 13.23 10.21 -2.27
C ASN A 369 13.28 9.57 -0.87
N ILE A 370 13.21 8.24 -0.84
CA ILE A 370 13.63 7.44 0.31
C ILE A 370 14.90 6.68 -0.09
N VAL A 371 16.00 7.02 0.57
CA VAL A 371 17.31 6.38 0.38
C VAL A 371 17.69 5.72 1.69
N GLY A 372 17.99 4.43 1.63
CA GLY A 372 18.44 3.71 2.82
C GLY A 372 19.79 4.20 3.33
N PHE A 373 20.09 3.88 4.59
CA PHE A 373 21.42 4.02 5.18
C PHE A 373 21.68 2.87 6.17
N ALA A 374 22.92 2.38 6.21
CA ALA A 374 23.35 1.34 7.15
C ALA A 374 24.36 1.86 8.18
N ASP A 375 25.08 2.94 7.87
CA ASP A 375 26.07 3.53 8.77
C ASP A 375 25.38 4.39 9.83
N TRP A 376 25.58 4.07 11.12
CA TRP A 376 24.99 4.75 12.27
C TRP A 376 26.05 5.27 13.24
#